data_AF-W4P4R8-F1
#
_entry.id   AF-W4P4R8-F1
#
_cell.length_a   1.000
_cell.length_b   1.000
_cell.length_c   1.000
_cell.angle_alpha   90.00
_cell.angle_beta   90.00
_cell.angle_gamma   90.00
#
_symmetry.space_group_name_H-M   'P 1'
#
loop_
_entity.id
_entity.type
_entity.pdbx_description
1 polymer ?
#
loop_
_entity_poly.entity_id
_entity_poly.type
_entity_poly.pdbx_seq_one_letter_code
_entity_poly.pdbx_strand_id
1 'polypeptide(L)'
;MTLLPLFCGCNDTDDVTSIFTGKTWELTFITENGKHWYPFPDITDSNAYEAYDFITGDKRFTITFTGVEKENVIDGEFTASGSAILSGTWRANAKKNTFACHIKEQRVIDADDKIMAKIIDGLSRAVSYKGDNDNLFIHYPYNEKVNLRLAFHVKRKVQ
;
A
#
# COMPACT_ATOMS: atom_id res chain seq x y z
N MET A 1 0.71 2.82 -46.44
CA MET A 1 -0.15 2.78 -45.24
C MET A 1 0.63 2.00 -44.18
N THR A 2 1.46 2.72 -43.43
CA THR A 2 2.46 2.13 -42.53
C THR A 2 1.76 1.75 -41.23
N LEU A 3 1.68 0.45 -40.97
CA LEU A 3 1.21 -0.10 -39.71
C LEU A 3 2.26 0.24 -38.64
N LEU A 4 1.96 1.23 -37.80
CA LEU A 4 2.71 1.49 -36.59
C LEU A 4 2.60 0.24 -35.70
N PRO A 5 3.72 -0.36 -35.25
CA PRO A 5 3.66 -1.33 -34.18
C PRO A 5 3.19 -0.57 -32.93
N LEU A 6 1.93 -0.76 -32.58
CA LEU A 6 1.46 -0.44 -31.24
C LEU A 6 2.27 -1.35 -30.31
N PHE A 7 3.26 -0.77 -29.64
CA PHE A 7 3.77 -1.36 -28.41
C PHE A 7 2.64 -1.32 -27.38
N CYS A 8 1.69 -2.25 -27.50
CA CYS A 8 1.06 -2.83 -26.33
C CYS A 8 2.19 -3.55 -25.61
N GLY A 9 2.90 -2.84 -24.75
CA GLY A 9 3.65 -3.50 -23.70
C GLY A 9 2.66 -4.40 -23.00
N CYS A 10 2.85 -5.71 -23.14
CA CYS A 10 2.18 -6.69 -22.30
C CYS A 10 2.43 -6.21 -20.87
N ASN A 11 1.37 -5.78 -20.19
CA ASN A 11 1.43 -5.70 -18.75
C ASN A 11 1.23 -7.15 -18.31
N ASP A 12 2.33 -7.91 -18.31
CA ASP A 12 2.34 -9.33 -18.05
C ASP A 12 1.70 -9.53 -16.69
N THR A 13 0.61 -10.29 -16.66
CA THR A 13 -0.22 -10.38 -15.46
C THR A 13 0.53 -11.01 -14.28
N ASP A 14 1.56 -11.81 -14.60
CA ASP A 14 2.59 -12.33 -13.70
C ASP A 14 3.30 -11.22 -12.88
N ASP A 15 3.45 -10.01 -13.42
CA ASP A 15 4.06 -8.88 -12.71
C ASP A 15 3.19 -8.45 -11.52
N VAL A 16 1.86 -8.48 -11.65
CA VAL A 16 0.97 -8.00 -10.58
C VAL A 16 0.88 -9.02 -9.46
N THR A 17 0.86 -10.30 -9.81
CA THR A 17 0.90 -11.40 -8.83
C THR A 17 2.23 -11.38 -8.07
N SER A 18 3.35 -11.15 -8.75
CA SER A 18 4.69 -11.07 -8.13
C SER A 18 4.94 -9.79 -7.34
N ILE A 19 4.27 -8.67 -7.69
CA ILE A 19 4.20 -7.49 -6.84
C ILE A 19 3.45 -7.85 -5.56
N PHE A 20 2.15 -8.15 -5.62
CA PHE A 20 1.34 -8.17 -4.39
C PHE A 20 1.57 -9.39 -3.49
N THR A 21 1.73 -10.58 -4.05
CA THR A 21 1.60 -11.84 -3.30
C THR A 21 2.95 -12.49 -2.97
N GLY A 22 2.92 -13.45 -2.04
CA GLY A 22 4.11 -14.23 -1.66
C GLY A 22 5.14 -13.49 -0.79
N LYS A 23 4.84 -12.25 -0.38
CA LYS A 23 5.72 -11.42 0.46
C LYS A 23 4.94 -10.59 1.45
N THR A 24 5.66 -10.07 2.45
CA THR A 24 5.14 -9.10 3.40
C THR A 24 5.69 -7.73 3.04
N TRP A 25 4.80 -6.75 2.99
CA TRP A 25 5.11 -5.36 2.72
C TRP A 25 5.20 -4.58 4.03
N GLU A 26 6.24 -3.79 4.20
CA GLU A 26 6.45 -2.91 5.36
C GLU A 26 6.32 -1.45 4.94
N LEU A 27 5.49 -0.68 5.65
CA LEU A 27 5.31 0.74 5.35
C LEU A 27 6.62 1.48 5.62
N THR A 28 6.96 2.39 4.70
CA THR A 28 8.13 3.28 4.82
C THR A 28 7.70 4.71 5.10
N PHE A 29 6.73 5.25 4.34
CA PHE A 29 6.17 6.58 4.55
C PHE A 29 4.83 6.73 3.82
N ILE A 30 4.07 7.75 4.20
CA ILE A 30 2.92 8.26 3.42
C ILE A 30 3.33 9.60 2.82
N THR A 31 3.11 9.80 1.52
CA THR A 31 3.58 11.02 0.83
C THR A 31 2.62 11.48 -0.25
N GLU A 32 2.61 12.78 -0.54
CA GLU A 32 1.99 13.33 -1.76
C GLU A 32 2.93 13.13 -2.95
N ASN A 33 4.19 13.54 -2.80
CA ASN A 33 5.25 13.45 -3.80
C ASN A 33 6.61 13.22 -3.13
N GLY A 34 7.50 12.49 -3.81
CA GLY A 34 8.86 12.28 -3.31
C GLY A 34 8.98 11.14 -2.28
N LYS A 35 9.91 11.28 -1.34
CA LYS A 35 10.31 10.26 -0.36
C LYS A 35 10.30 10.77 1.09
N HIS A 36 9.41 11.71 1.40
CA HIS A 36 9.24 12.25 2.75
C HIS A 36 7.81 12.07 3.23
N TRP A 37 7.63 12.06 4.54
CA TRP A 37 6.31 12.03 5.17
C TRP A 37 5.48 13.25 4.76
N TYR A 38 4.20 13.00 4.51
CA TYR A 38 3.20 14.05 4.35
C TYR A 38 2.88 14.65 5.73
N PRO A 39 3.02 15.97 5.91
CA PRO A 39 2.69 16.65 7.15
C PRO A 39 1.17 16.77 7.28
N PHE A 40 0.55 15.77 7.91
CA PHE A 40 -0.87 15.74 8.19
C PHE A 40 -1.21 16.91 9.11
N PRO A 41 -2.13 17.82 8.73
CA PRO A 41 -2.41 19.02 9.51
C PRO A 41 -2.87 18.75 10.96
N ASP A 42 -3.46 17.58 11.21
CA ASP A 42 -3.96 17.15 12.53
C ASP A 42 -2.93 16.36 13.37
N ILE A 43 -1.71 16.18 12.85
CA ILE A 43 -0.59 15.55 13.55
C ILE A 43 0.49 16.61 13.78
N THR A 44 0.50 17.17 14.99
CA THR A 44 1.44 18.23 15.39
C THR A 44 2.69 17.72 16.08
N ASP A 45 2.69 16.44 16.50
CA ASP A 45 3.83 15.81 17.17
C ASP A 45 4.76 15.19 16.13
N SER A 46 5.99 15.71 16.01
CA SER A 46 7.01 15.17 15.11
C SER A 46 7.40 13.74 15.47
N ASN A 47 7.33 13.38 16.76
CA ASN A 47 7.68 12.04 17.23
C ASN A 47 6.75 10.96 16.64
N ALA A 48 5.52 11.32 16.26
CA ALA A 48 4.60 10.40 15.61
C ALA A 48 5.15 9.86 14.28
N TYR A 49 5.89 10.69 13.53
CA TYR A 49 6.54 10.28 12.29
C TYR A 49 7.84 9.52 12.54
N GLU A 50 8.65 9.99 13.50
CA GLU A 50 9.92 9.36 13.88
C GLU A 50 9.73 7.95 14.43
N ALA A 51 8.60 7.68 15.10
CA ALA A 51 8.26 6.34 15.58
C ALA A 51 8.15 5.30 14.44
N TYR A 52 7.86 5.74 13.20
CA TYR A 52 7.84 4.88 12.01
C TYR A 52 9.17 4.88 11.23
N ASP A 53 10.23 5.51 11.74
CA ASP A 53 11.54 5.49 11.08
C ASP A 53 12.04 4.05 10.90
N PHE A 54 12.57 3.75 9.71
CA PHE A 54 12.96 2.40 9.33
C PHE A 54 14.16 1.84 10.14
N ILE A 55 14.99 2.70 10.73
CA ILE A 55 16.18 2.31 11.49
C ILE A 55 15.91 2.43 12.99
N THR A 56 15.38 3.57 13.43
CA THR A 56 15.29 3.92 14.86
C THR A 56 13.87 3.86 15.43
N GLY A 57 12.85 3.80 14.57
CA GLY A 57 11.45 3.78 14.98
C GLY A 57 11.06 2.48 15.68
N ASP A 58 10.19 2.59 16.68
CA ASP A 58 9.64 1.48 17.46
C ASP A 58 8.30 0.96 16.91
N LYS A 59 7.69 1.67 15.95
CA LYS A 59 6.46 1.28 15.26
C LYS A 59 6.74 0.74 13.87
N ARG A 60 5.94 -0.25 13.49
CA ARG A 60 5.98 -0.91 12.19
C ARG A 60 4.56 -1.23 11.75
N PHE A 61 4.25 -0.92 10.49
CA PHE A 61 3.04 -1.43 9.85
C PHE A 61 3.44 -2.39 8.73
N THR A 62 2.87 -3.59 8.77
CA THR A 62 3.12 -4.64 7.79
C THR A 62 1.81 -5.15 7.22
N ILE A 63 1.79 -5.48 5.93
CA ILE A 63 0.63 -6.03 5.24
C ILE A 63 1.06 -7.16 4.31
N THR A 64 0.29 -8.25 4.30
CA THR A 64 0.50 -9.40 3.41
C THR A 64 -0.76 -9.62 2.61
N PHE A 65 -0.60 -9.78 1.30
CA PHE A 65 -1.70 -10.05 0.38
C PHE A 65 -1.62 -11.50 -0.11
N THR A 66 -2.74 -12.19 -0.09
CA THR A 66 -2.96 -13.46 -0.79
C THR A 66 -3.99 -13.22 -1.88
N GLY A 67 -3.97 -14.02 -2.94
CA GLY A 67 -4.97 -13.88 -3.99
C GLY A 67 -4.72 -14.83 -5.13
N VAL A 68 -5.74 -14.95 -5.98
CA VAL A 68 -5.68 -15.73 -7.21
C VAL A 68 -6.00 -14.80 -8.36
N GLU A 69 -5.21 -14.92 -9.42
CA GLU A 69 -5.42 -14.16 -10.63
C GLU A 69 -6.45 -14.83 -11.55
N LYS A 70 -7.34 -14.03 -12.11
CA LYS A 70 -8.24 -14.40 -13.20
C LYS A 70 -8.44 -13.21 -14.13
N GLU A 71 -8.09 -13.39 -15.41
CA GLU A 71 -8.37 -12.42 -16.48
C GLU A 71 -7.88 -10.98 -16.16
N ASN A 72 -6.61 -10.83 -15.75
CA ASN A 72 -6.01 -9.54 -15.37
C ASN A 72 -6.49 -8.94 -14.06
N VAL A 73 -7.28 -9.67 -13.28
CA VAL A 73 -7.71 -9.27 -11.96
C VAL A 73 -7.16 -10.24 -10.94
N ILE A 74 -6.60 -9.72 -9.86
CA ILE A 74 -6.29 -10.49 -8.67
C ILE A 74 -7.31 -10.10 -7.61
N ASP A 75 -8.01 -11.09 -7.08
CA ASP A 75 -8.88 -10.96 -5.93
C ASP A 75 -8.34 -11.84 -4.80
N GLY A 76 -8.41 -11.35 -3.57
CA GLY A 76 -8.03 -12.17 -2.44
C GLY A 76 -8.18 -11.48 -1.10
N GLU A 77 -7.40 -11.96 -0.13
CA GLU A 77 -7.45 -11.51 1.25
C GLU A 77 -6.16 -10.82 1.65
N PHE A 78 -6.24 -9.95 2.65
CA PHE A 78 -5.07 -9.36 3.26
C PHE A 78 -5.14 -9.50 4.78
N THR A 79 -3.96 -9.59 5.38
CA THR A 79 -3.76 -9.45 6.82
C THR A 79 -2.70 -8.40 7.06
N ALA A 80 -2.94 -7.50 8.00
CA ALA A 80 -2.00 -6.46 8.38
C ALA A 80 -1.81 -6.38 9.90
N SER A 81 -0.61 -5.97 10.31
CA SER A 81 -0.20 -5.88 11.71
C SER A 81 0.65 -4.63 11.95
N GLY A 82 0.49 -4.04 13.13
CA GLY A 82 1.17 -2.85 13.63
C GLY A 82 0.43 -2.36 14.88
N SER A 83 0.25 -1.05 14.99
CA SER A 83 -0.61 -0.44 16.03
C SER A 83 -2.11 -0.79 15.89
N ALA A 84 -2.50 -1.47 14.80
CA ALA A 84 -3.75 -2.19 14.69
C ALA A 84 -3.56 -3.51 13.93
N ILE A 85 -4.41 -4.49 14.21
CA ILE A 85 -4.54 -5.73 13.44
C ILE A 85 -5.74 -5.58 12.50
N LEU A 86 -5.49 -5.76 11.20
CA LEU A 86 -6.50 -5.62 10.16
C LEU A 86 -6.60 -6.90 9.34
N SER A 87 -7.81 -7.27 8.93
CA SER A 87 -8.04 -8.29 7.92
C SER A 87 -9.16 -7.85 6.97
N GLY A 88 -9.13 -8.37 5.76
CA GLY A 88 -10.14 -8.00 4.77
C GLY A 88 -9.87 -8.57 3.40
N THR A 89 -10.57 -8.03 2.41
CA THR A 89 -10.42 -8.40 1.00
C THR A 89 -9.76 -7.28 0.21
N TRP A 90 -9.11 -7.63 -0.88
CA TRP A 90 -8.55 -6.67 -1.82
C TRP A 90 -8.73 -7.14 -3.25
N ARG A 91 -8.61 -6.20 -4.17
CA ARG A 91 -8.67 -6.43 -5.61
C ARG A 91 -7.68 -5.54 -6.33
N ALA A 92 -6.94 -6.09 -7.29
CA ALA A 92 -6.14 -5.31 -8.23
C ALA A 92 -6.49 -5.69 -9.67
N ASN A 93 -6.37 -4.73 -10.59
CA ASN A 93 -6.43 -4.99 -12.02
C ASN A 93 -5.09 -4.64 -12.66
N ALA A 94 -4.47 -5.60 -13.35
CA ALA A 94 -3.20 -5.40 -14.04
C ALA A 94 -3.32 -4.38 -15.15
N LYS A 95 -4.26 -4.56 -16.07
CA LYS A 95 -4.40 -3.70 -17.25
C LYS A 95 -4.77 -2.25 -16.94
N LYS A 96 -5.53 -2.01 -15.87
CA LYS A 96 -6.03 -0.68 -15.48
C LYS A 96 -5.24 -0.04 -14.34
N ASN A 97 -4.31 -0.76 -13.72
CA ASN A 97 -3.59 -0.35 -12.51
C ASN A 97 -4.52 0.08 -11.36
N THR A 98 -5.74 -0.45 -11.30
CA THR A 98 -6.69 -0.14 -10.22
C THR A 98 -6.44 -1.04 -9.04
N PHE A 99 -6.64 -0.53 -7.84
CA PHE A 99 -6.53 -1.28 -6.59
C PHE A 99 -7.61 -0.82 -5.63
N ALA A 100 -8.16 -1.74 -4.86
CA ALA A 100 -9.09 -1.44 -3.78
C ALA A 100 -8.92 -2.43 -2.63
N CYS A 101 -9.08 -1.95 -1.40
CA CYS A 101 -9.16 -2.76 -0.20
C CYS A 101 -10.51 -2.57 0.48
N HIS A 102 -10.99 -3.63 1.12
CA HIS A 102 -12.15 -3.60 1.99
C HIS A 102 -11.78 -4.26 3.33
N ILE A 103 -11.65 -3.43 4.37
CA ILE A 103 -11.33 -3.85 5.72
C ILE A 103 -12.58 -4.49 6.33
N LYS A 104 -12.50 -5.77 6.71
CA LYS A 104 -13.59 -6.52 7.34
C LYS A 104 -13.45 -6.55 8.86
N GLU A 105 -12.23 -6.74 9.34
CA GLU A 105 -11.93 -6.76 10.77
C GLU A 105 -10.86 -5.72 11.08
N GLN A 106 -11.04 -5.03 12.20
CA GLN A 106 -10.11 -4.04 12.72
C GLN A 106 -10.06 -4.13 14.23
N ARG A 107 -8.88 -4.41 14.78
CA ARG A 107 -8.60 -4.35 16.22
C ARG A 107 -7.47 -3.38 16.47
N VAL A 108 -7.80 -2.23 17.05
CA VAL A 108 -6.81 -1.21 17.45
C VAL A 108 -6.06 -1.69 18.69
N ILE A 109 -4.73 -1.65 18.63
CA ILE A 109 -3.83 -2.04 19.73
C ILE A 109 -3.32 -0.80 20.46
N ASP A 110 -2.95 0.23 19.70
CA ASP A 110 -2.56 1.54 20.21
C ASP A 110 -3.43 2.62 19.55
N ALA A 111 -4.32 3.20 20.34
CA ALA A 111 -5.28 4.22 19.89
C ALA A 111 -4.65 5.63 19.79
N ASP A 112 -3.49 5.85 20.42
CA ASP A 112 -2.79 7.14 20.38
C ASP A 112 -1.94 7.27 19.11
N ASP A 113 -1.75 6.18 18.37
CA ASP A 113 -1.09 6.17 17.07
C ASP A 113 -1.95 6.81 15.96
N LYS A 114 -1.80 8.13 15.83
CA LYS A 114 -2.47 8.92 14.79
C LYS A 114 -2.03 8.53 13.37
N ILE A 115 -0.81 8.04 13.17
CA ILE A 115 -0.33 7.60 11.84
C ILE A 115 -1.06 6.32 11.44
N MET A 116 -1.29 5.38 12.36
CA MET A 116 -2.07 4.17 12.09
C MET A 116 -3.48 4.49 11.58
N ALA A 117 -4.14 5.49 12.13
CA ALA A 117 -5.43 5.97 11.63
C ALA A 117 -5.34 6.47 10.16
N LYS A 118 -4.24 7.14 9.78
CA LYS A 118 -4.00 7.58 8.40
C LYS A 118 -3.72 6.41 7.44
N ILE A 119 -3.04 5.36 7.93
CA ILE A 119 -2.81 4.14 7.15
C ILE A 119 -4.15 3.45 6.84
N ILE A 120 -5.01 3.28 7.85
CA ILE A 120 -6.34 2.67 7.70
C ILE A 120 -7.19 3.47 6.71
N ASP A 121 -7.25 4.81 6.87
CA ASP A 121 -7.99 5.68 5.96
C ASP A 121 -7.46 5.56 4.52
N GLY A 122 -6.13 5.58 4.33
CA GLY A 122 -5.50 5.43 3.03
C GLY A 122 -5.80 4.09 2.34
N LEU A 123 -5.76 2.98 3.08
CA LEU A 123 -6.13 1.66 2.55
C LEU A 123 -7.61 1.61 2.14
N SER A 124 -8.50 2.19 2.95
CA SER A 124 -9.95 2.21 2.69
C SER A 124 -10.36 3.04 1.48
N ARG A 125 -9.54 4.03 1.11
CA ARG A 125 -9.76 4.96 -0.02
C ARG A 125 -8.93 4.63 -1.25
N ALA A 126 -8.15 3.55 -1.21
CA ALA A 126 -7.24 3.21 -2.28
C ALA A 126 -7.97 3.01 -3.61
N VAL A 127 -7.39 3.55 -4.69
CA VAL A 127 -7.97 3.51 -6.04
C VAL A 127 -7.04 2.91 -7.08
N SER A 128 -5.74 2.99 -6.86
CA SER A 128 -4.74 2.52 -7.82
C SER A 128 -3.44 2.13 -7.13
N TYR A 129 -2.58 1.46 -7.89
CA TYR A 129 -1.28 1.03 -7.41
C TYR A 129 -0.20 1.21 -8.48
N LYS A 130 1.04 1.27 -8.00
CA LYS A 130 2.26 1.09 -8.79
C LYS A 130 3.23 0.29 -7.95
N GLY A 131 4.12 -0.45 -8.59
CA GLY A 131 5.13 -1.19 -7.85
C GLY A 131 6.02 -2.01 -8.75
N ASP A 132 6.99 -2.62 -8.10
CA ASP A 132 7.90 -3.61 -8.63
C ASP A 132 8.07 -4.71 -7.56
N ASN A 133 9.07 -5.58 -7.72
CA ASN A 133 9.31 -6.68 -6.80
C ASN A 133 9.68 -6.24 -5.36
N ASP A 134 10.22 -5.03 -5.21
CA ASP A 134 10.77 -4.52 -3.95
C ASP A 134 9.96 -3.37 -3.37
N ASN A 135 9.20 -2.64 -4.18
CA ASN A 135 8.47 -1.44 -3.79
C ASN A 135 7.01 -1.52 -4.21
N LEU A 136 6.11 -1.15 -3.31
CA LEU A 136 4.67 -1.05 -3.58
C LEU A 136 4.18 0.33 -3.17
N PHE A 137 3.43 0.97 -4.06
CA PHE A 137 2.80 2.26 -3.84
C PHE A 137 1.30 2.09 -4.03
N ILE A 138 0.54 2.31 -2.96
CA ILE A 138 -0.93 2.30 -3.00
C ILE A 138 -1.40 3.76 -2.98
N HIS A 139 -2.08 4.18 -4.04
CA HIS A 139 -2.51 5.55 -4.26
C HIS A 139 -3.96 5.75 -3.86
N TYR A 140 -4.25 6.88 -3.20
CA TYR A 140 -5.58 7.26 -2.75
C TYR A 140 -5.78 8.79 -2.75
N PRO A 141 -7.00 9.27 -3.01
CA PRO A 141 -7.35 10.67 -2.81
C PRO A 141 -7.49 10.95 -1.30
N TYR A 142 -6.65 11.84 -0.76
CA TYR A 142 -6.77 12.29 0.63
C TYR A 142 -7.88 13.35 0.77
N ASN A 143 -7.94 14.27 -0.19
CA ASN A 143 -9.04 15.22 -0.36
C ASN A 143 -9.15 15.62 -1.85
N GLU A 144 -10.01 16.58 -2.18
CA GLU A 144 -10.25 17.03 -3.56
C GLU A 144 -9.00 17.54 -4.30
N LYS A 145 -7.97 17.97 -3.56
CA LYS A 145 -6.76 18.59 -4.11
C LYS A 145 -5.51 17.73 -3.95
N VAL A 146 -5.48 16.88 -2.92
CA VAL A 146 -4.30 16.13 -2.51
C VAL A 146 -4.50 14.65 -2.76
N ASN A 147 -3.59 14.06 -3.54
CA ASN A 147 -3.47 12.62 -3.71
C ASN A 147 -2.25 12.13 -2.95
N LEU A 148 -2.44 11.13 -2.10
CA LEU A 148 -1.35 10.53 -1.33
C LEU A 148 -1.08 9.12 -1.84
N ARG A 149 0.09 8.61 -1.45
CA ARG A 149 0.43 7.20 -1.58
C ARG A 149 1.00 6.64 -0.29
N LEU A 150 0.56 5.45 0.07
CA LEU A 150 1.21 4.60 1.04
C LEU A 150 2.40 3.94 0.33
N ALA A 151 3.62 4.20 0.77
CA ALA A 151 4.83 3.62 0.21
C ALA A 151 5.31 2.45 1.08
N PHE A 152 5.46 1.29 0.47
CA PHE A 152 5.93 0.07 1.11
C PHE A 152 7.21 -0.41 0.46
N HIS A 153 8.05 -1.06 1.28
CA HIS A 153 9.18 -1.85 0.82
C HIS A 153 8.97 -3.30 1.25
N VAL A 154 9.48 -4.25 0.46
CA VAL A 154 9.42 -5.66 0.82
C VAL A 154 10.14 -5.89 2.14
N LYS A 155 9.46 -6.51 3.10
CA LYS A 155 10.05 -6.93 4.36
C LYS A 155 11.02 -8.07 4.09
N ARG A 156 12.31 -7.78 4.15
CA ARG A 156 13.33 -8.82 4.03
C ARG A 156 13.26 -9.72 5.26
N LYS A 157 13.18 -11.04 5.04
CA LYS A 157 13.46 -11.99 6.11
C LYS A 157 14.91 -11.78 6.52
N VAL A 158 15.15 -11.43 7.79
CA VAL A 158 16.50 -11.55 8.36
C VAL A 158 16.81 -13.05 8.33
N GLN A 159 17.81 -13.41 7.53
CA GLN A 159 18.31 -14.78 7.44
C GLN A 159 19.02 -15.18 8.73
#